data_AF-A0A1I3R5Q2-F1
#
_entry.id   AF-A0A1I3R5Q2-F1
#
_cell.length_a   1.000
_cell.length_b   1.000
_cell.length_c   1.000
_cell.angle_alpha   90.00
_cell.angle_beta   90.00
_cell.angle_gamma   90.00
#
_symmetry.space_group_name_H-M   'P 1'
#
loop_
_entity.id
_entity.type
_entity.pdbx_description
1 polymer ?
#
loop_
_entity_poly.entity_id
_entity_poly.type
_entity_poly.pdbx_seq_one_letter_code
_entity_poly.pdbx_strand_id
1 'polypeptide(L)'
;MNRLDLLKWRFFLPAVVILSLWVFQPWGRMGSVCFLILSLLSIFLGVHYWQKEWQRIMVVSEAERIRELMSKQRHDWLNHIQVLMGYQMLKKPEQISRYLQKLMKEAERERQISRIRYAPLAVFLLTLGVKYKEWEWDVELADSMIVGDETDAVELLRLLECMVTWLKKQGEEYLDWTKIQLRMFSEKKTVSMEWKLLDDDGNIVPLDFPQTEWEEIQQKMRKQGAQVLAMQDQQLISLHYAS
;
A
#
# COMPACT_ATOMS: atom_id res chain seq x y z
N MET A 1 23.22 -10.79 -10.87
CA MET A 1 23.84 -9.69 -10.10
C MET A 1 23.18 -8.40 -10.54
N ASN A 2 22.37 -7.79 -9.69
CA ASN A 2 21.53 -6.65 -10.10
C ASN A 2 22.37 -5.39 -10.28
N ARG A 3 21.90 -4.44 -11.12
CA ARG A 3 22.60 -3.17 -11.41
C ARG A 3 22.95 -2.38 -10.12
N LEU A 4 22.12 -2.54 -9.09
CA LEU A 4 22.31 -1.99 -7.74
C LEU A 4 23.48 -2.62 -6.98
N ASP A 5 23.76 -3.91 -7.18
CA ASP A 5 24.88 -4.60 -6.52
C ASP A 5 26.22 -4.21 -7.15
N LEU A 6 26.25 -4.01 -8.47
CA LEU A 6 27.41 -3.44 -9.15
C LEU A 6 27.70 -2.00 -8.70
N LEU A 7 26.66 -1.23 -8.38
CA LEU A 7 26.80 0.13 -7.86
C LEU A 7 27.36 0.15 -6.43
N LYS A 8 26.91 -0.76 -5.55
CA LYS A 8 27.44 -0.95 -4.18
C LYS A 8 28.96 -1.13 -4.19
N TRP A 9 29.43 -2.06 -5.01
CA TRP A 9 30.85 -2.43 -5.05
C TRP A 9 31.77 -1.29 -5.47
N ARG A 10 31.31 -0.33 -6.27
CA ARG A 10 32.11 0.83 -6.67
C ARG A 10 32.48 1.75 -5.51
N PHE A 11 31.66 1.83 -4.47
CA PHE A 11 31.94 2.69 -3.31
C PHE A 11 32.86 2.04 -2.27
N PHE A 12 32.86 0.70 -2.20
CA PHE A 12 33.71 -0.06 -1.26
C PHE A 12 35.00 -0.59 -1.88
N LEU A 13 35.13 -0.55 -3.21
CA LEU A 13 36.33 -0.97 -3.96
C LEU A 13 37.63 -0.38 -3.41
N PRO A 14 37.73 0.94 -3.11
CA PRO A 14 38.95 1.50 -2.52
C PRO A 14 39.30 0.90 -1.16
N ALA A 15 38.30 0.66 -0.28
CA ALA A 15 38.52 0.03 1.01
C ALA A 15 39.00 -1.42 0.87
N VAL A 16 38.45 -2.18 -0.07
CA VAL A 16 38.87 -3.56 -0.37
C VAL A 16 40.31 -3.59 -0.89
N VAL A 17 40.70 -2.64 -1.75
CA VAL A 17 42.07 -2.52 -2.26
C VAL A 17 43.04 -2.17 -1.12
N ILE A 18 42.69 -1.22 -0.24
CA ILE A 18 43.49 -0.83 0.92
C ILE A 18 43.68 -2.01 1.88
N LEU A 19 42.63 -2.77 2.16
CA LEU A 19 42.69 -3.97 3.02
C LEU A 19 43.47 -5.11 2.37
N SER A 20 43.40 -5.27 1.05
CA SER A 20 44.18 -6.29 0.33
C SER A 20 45.67 -5.97 0.35
N LEU A 21 46.03 -4.70 0.21
CA LEU A 21 47.42 -4.23 0.36
C LEU A 21 47.95 -4.41 1.78
N TRP A 22 47.06 -4.38 2.78
CA TRP A 22 47.41 -4.59 4.19
C TRP A 22 47.91 -6.03 4.46
N VAL A 23 47.48 -7.02 3.69
CA VAL A 23 47.90 -8.43 3.83
C VAL A 23 49.38 -8.65 3.48
N PHE A 24 49.96 -7.81 2.61
CA PHE A 24 51.32 -7.97 2.08
C PHE A 24 52.37 -7.11 2.82
N GLN A 25 52.15 -6.73 4.08
CA GLN A 25 52.89 -5.65 4.75
C GLN A 25 54.29 -6.04 5.30
N PRO A 26 55.41 -5.41 4.84
CA PRO A 26 56.74 -5.50 5.49
C PRO A 26 57.07 -4.37 6.48
N TRP A 27 56.14 -3.42 6.72
CA TRP A 27 56.38 -2.19 7.48
C TRP A 27 55.82 -2.38 8.91
N GLY A 28 56.57 -2.04 9.97
CA GLY A 28 56.17 -2.34 11.37
C GLY A 28 54.87 -1.69 11.88
N ARG A 29 54.65 -1.71 13.21
CA ARG A 29 53.39 -1.30 13.89
C ARG A 29 52.82 0.08 13.49
N MET A 30 53.68 1.02 13.08
CA MET A 30 53.25 2.36 12.67
C MET A 30 52.51 2.34 11.32
N GLY A 31 52.93 1.46 10.39
CA GLY A 31 52.25 1.29 9.10
C GLY A 31 50.85 0.73 9.26
N SER A 32 50.65 -0.25 10.17
CA SER A 32 49.33 -0.87 10.38
C SER A 32 48.30 0.13 10.90
N VAL A 33 48.71 1.09 11.74
CA VAL A 33 47.82 2.15 12.25
C VAL A 33 47.39 3.08 11.11
N CYS A 34 48.32 3.48 10.22
CA CYS A 34 47.99 4.31 9.07
C CYS A 34 47.01 3.62 8.11
N PHE A 35 47.21 2.34 7.78
CA PHE A 35 46.29 1.58 6.91
C PHE A 35 44.90 1.42 7.54
N LEU A 36 44.83 1.18 8.85
CA LEU A 36 43.57 1.11 9.58
C LEU A 36 42.81 2.44 9.47
N ILE A 37 43.45 3.58 9.74
CA ILE A 37 42.82 4.90 9.61
C ILE A 37 42.35 5.15 8.18
N LEU A 38 43.17 4.82 7.18
CA LEU A 38 42.84 5.01 5.76
C LEU A 38 41.63 4.14 5.33
N SER A 39 41.57 2.89 5.81
CA SER A 39 40.44 1.99 5.56
C SER A 39 39.16 2.50 6.20
N LEU A 40 39.22 2.99 7.44
CA LEU A 40 38.07 3.57 8.14
C LEU A 40 37.56 4.83 7.42
N LEU A 41 38.46 5.72 6.99
CA LEU A 41 38.11 6.89 6.19
C LEU A 41 37.47 6.50 4.86
N SER A 42 38.02 5.50 4.16
CA SER A 42 37.47 5.01 2.90
C SER A 42 36.07 4.42 3.07
N ILE A 43 35.83 3.65 4.14
CA ILE A 43 34.52 3.09 4.45
C ILE A 43 33.55 4.22 4.80
N PHE A 44 33.96 5.17 5.64
CA PHE A 44 33.12 6.31 6.02
C PHE A 44 32.68 7.15 4.82
N LEU A 45 33.62 7.48 3.92
CA LEU A 45 33.31 8.17 2.66
C LEU A 45 32.40 7.32 1.78
N GLY A 46 32.68 6.02 1.65
CA GLY A 46 31.84 5.09 0.90
C GLY A 46 30.39 5.06 1.39
N VAL A 47 30.19 4.94 2.71
CA VAL A 47 28.85 4.98 3.35
C VAL A 47 28.16 6.33 3.12
N HIS A 48 28.88 7.45 3.26
CA HIS A 48 28.31 8.77 3.06
C HIS A 48 27.86 9.01 1.61
N TYR A 49 28.69 8.63 0.63
CA TYR A 49 28.33 8.68 -0.79
C TYR A 49 27.17 7.74 -1.11
N TRP A 50 27.19 6.53 -0.56
CA TRP A 50 26.13 5.53 -0.70
C TRP A 50 24.80 6.09 -0.19
N GLN A 51 24.79 6.65 1.02
CA GLN A 51 23.60 7.23 1.63
C GLN A 51 23.00 8.38 0.80
N LYS A 52 23.84 9.27 0.26
CA LYS A 52 23.39 10.36 -0.61
C LYS A 52 22.78 9.84 -1.92
N GLU A 53 23.34 8.79 -2.49
CA GLU A 53 22.81 8.19 -3.71
C GLU A 53 21.48 7.46 -3.47
N TRP A 54 21.33 6.77 -2.33
CA TRP A 54 20.04 6.19 -1.93
C TRP A 54 18.96 7.24 -1.80
N GLN A 55 19.26 8.37 -1.16
CA GLN A 55 18.28 9.45 -1.05
C GLN A 55 17.84 9.95 -2.43
N ARG A 56 18.78 10.10 -3.37
CA ARG A 56 18.43 10.48 -4.76
C ARG A 56 17.56 9.45 -5.44
N ILE A 57 17.93 8.16 -5.36
CA ILE A 57 17.15 7.06 -5.95
C ILE A 57 15.74 7.01 -5.35
N MET A 58 15.60 7.16 -4.03
CA MET A 58 14.31 7.17 -3.35
C MET A 58 13.44 8.36 -3.75
N VAL A 59 14.02 9.57 -3.82
CA VAL A 59 13.30 10.78 -4.26
C VAL A 59 12.82 10.64 -5.71
N VAL A 60 13.66 10.13 -6.61
CA VAL A 60 13.29 9.91 -8.01
C VAL A 60 12.21 8.83 -8.12
N SER A 61 12.36 7.71 -7.42
CA SER A 61 11.38 6.62 -7.40
C SER A 61 10.02 7.08 -6.87
N GLU A 62 10.01 7.90 -5.81
CA GLU A 62 8.77 8.45 -5.25
C GLU A 62 8.13 9.44 -6.22
N ALA A 63 8.93 10.31 -6.85
CA ALA A 63 8.44 11.24 -7.87
C ALA A 63 7.87 10.49 -9.09
N GLU A 64 8.47 9.39 -9.52
CA GLU A 64 7.95 8.53 -10.60
C GLU A 64 6.62 7.89 -10.21
N ARG A 65 6.50 7.38 -8.98
CA ARG A 65 5.25 6.82 -8.45
C ARG A 65 4.14 7.86 -8.40
N ILE A 66 4.43 9.05 -7.88
CA ILE A 66 3.49 10.19 -7.85
C ILE A 66 3.09 10.57 -9.28
N ARG A 67 4.05 10.62 -10.21
CA ARG A 67 3.76 10.93 -11.62
C ARG A 67 2.80 9.91 -12.24
N GLU A 68 2.98 8.62 -11.97
CA GLU A 68 2.08 7.57 -12.45
C GLU A 68 0.67 7.73 -11.88
N LEU A 69 0.55 7.97 -10.57
CA LEU A 69 -0.73 8.25 -9.90
C LEU A 69 -1.44 9.45 -10.53
N MET A 70 -0.74 10.57 -10.71
CA MET A 70 -1.28 11.77 -11.35
C MET A 70 -1.67 11.54 -12.81
N SER A 71 -0.94 10.69 -13.53
CA SER A 71 -1.27 10.33 -14.91
C SER A 71 -2.59 9.56 -14.99
N LYS A 72 -2.79 8.58 -14.10
CA LYS A 72 -4.05 7.84 -13.98
C LYS A 72 -5.21 8.75 -13.60
N GLN A 73 -5.04 9.56 -12.57
CA GLN A 73 -6.10 10.46 -12.11
C GLN A 73 -6.55 11.42 -13.23
N ARG A 74 -5.61 11.93 -14.03
CA ARG A 74 -5.94 12.75 -15.21
C ARG A 74 -6.72 11.97 -16.27
N HIS A 75 -6.33 10.73 -16.55
CA HIS A 75 -7.07 9.86 -17.48
C HIS A 75 -8.51 9.66 -17.01
N ASP A 76 -8.71 9.39 -15.72
CA ASP A 76 -10.04 9.16 -15.15
C ASP A 76 -10.89 10.43 -15.18
N TRP A 77 -10.31 11.60 -14.87
CA TRP A 77 -10.98 12.89 -15.05
C TRP A 77 -11.41 13.15 -16.50
N LEU A 78 -10.54 12.84 -17.47
CA LEU A 78 -10.89 12.98 -18.89
C LEU A 78 -12.08 12.06 -19.26
N ASN A 79 -12.13 10.85 -18.72
CA ASN A 79 -13.25 9.93 -18.94
C ASN A 79 -14.56 10.48 -18.34
N HIS A 80 -14.51 11.04 -17.13
CA HIS A 80 -15.69 11.68 -16.52
C HIS A 80 -16.21 12.85 -17.36
N ILE A 81 -15.30 13.68 -17.89
CA ILE A 81 -15.65 14.79 -18.77
C ILE A 81 -16.27 14.27 -20.08
N GLN A 82 -15.71 13.21 -20.68
CA GLN A 82 -16.25 12.58 -21.89
C GLN A 82 -17.68 12.06 -21.68
N VAL A 83 -17.96 11.39 -20.56
CA VAL A 83 -19.31 10.90 -20.22
C VAL A 83 -20.29 12.07 -20.10
N LEU A 84 -19.91 13.13 -19.40
CA LEU A 84 -20.73 14.34 -19.26
C LEU A 84 -21.02 15.01 -20.60
N MET A 85 -20.00 15.16 -21.46
CA MET A 85 -20.18 15.67 -22.82
C MET A 85 -21.11 14.79 -23.64
N GLY A 86 -21.00 13.46 -23.52
CA GLY A 86 -21.90 12.51 -24.17
C GLY A 86 -23.36 12.73 -23.76
N TYR A 87 -23.65 12.84 -22.47
CA TYR A 87 -25.01 13.15 -21.99
C TYR A 87 -25.51 14.52 -22.44
N GLN A 88 -24.62 15.52 -22.50
CA GLN A 88 -24.96 16.85 -23.01
C GLN A 88 -25.34 16.82 -24.49
N MET A 89 -24.56 16.13 -25.34
CA MET A 89 -24.86 15.97 -26.78
C MET A 89 -26.18 15.22 -27.01
N LEU A 90 -26.48 14.24 -26.14
CA LEU A 90 -27.74 13.49 -26.17
C LEU A 90 -28.93 14.26 -25.54
N LYS A 91 -28.72 15.49 -25.07
CA LYS A 91 -29.74 16.30 -24.38
C LYS A 91 -30.40 15.56 -23.20
N LYS A 92 -29.60 14.87 -22.39
CA LYS A 92 -30.03 14.12 -21.20
C LYS A 92 -29.61 14.83 -19.89
N PRO A 93 -30.18 16.01 -19.56
CA PRO A 93 -29.75 16.80 -18.41
C PRO A 93 -29.96 16.09 -17.07
N GLU A 94 -30.96 15.22 -16.95
CA GLU A 94 -31.19 14.42 -15.74
C GLU A 94 -30.05 13.44 -15.49
N GLN A 95 -29.46 12.88 -16.55
CA GLN A 95 -28.32 11.96 -16.45
C GLN A 95 -27.04 12.70 -16.05
N ILE A 96 -26.84 13.92 -16.56
CA ILE A 96 -25.77 14.81 -16.10
C ILE A 96 -25.87 15.04 -14.60
N SER A 97 -27.04 15.45 -14.10
CA SER A 97 -27.25 15.72 -12.67
C SER A 97 -26.99 14.48 -11.80
N ARG A 98 -27.50 13.31 -12.21
CA ARG A 98 -27.25 12.04 -11.49
C ARG A 98 -25.77 11.67 -11.49
N TYR A 99 -25.08 11.85 -12.61
CA TYR A 99 -23.66 11.55 -12.73
C TYR A 99 -22.80 12.49 -11.87
N LEU A 100 -23.08 13.80 -11.88
CA LEU A 100 -22.42 14.77 -11.01
C LEU A 100 -22.63 14.45 -9.54
N GLN A 101 -23.84 14.04 -9.13
CA GLN A 101 -24.09 13.61 -7.76
C GLN A 101 -23.26 12.37 -7.37
N LYS A 102 -23.06 11.43 -8.30
CA LYS A 102 -22.16 10.28 -8.08
C LYS A 102 -20.71 10.75 -7.88
N LEU A 103 -20.19 11.60 -8.76
CA LEU A 103 -18.83 12.17 -8.64
C LEU A 103 -18.64 12.95 -7.33
N MET A 104 -19.66 13.71 -6.90
CA MET A 104 -19.59 14.42 -5.63
C MET A 104 -19.49 13.47 -4.42
N LYS A 105 -20.20 12.33 -4.46
CA LYS A 105 -20.10 11.31 -3.40
C LYS A 105 -18.72 10.65 -3.37
N GLU A 106 -18.16 10.35 -4.54
CA GLU A 106 -16.80 9.81 -4.68
C GLU A 106 -15.77 10.81 -4.13
N ALA A 107 -15.88 12.09 -4.50
CA ALA A 107 -14.98 13.13 -4.01
C ALA A 107 -15.08 13.36 -2.49
N GLU A 108 -16.29 13.32 -1.91
CA GLU A 108 -16.45 13.45 -0.45
C GLU A 108 -15.85 12.25 0.28
N ARG A 109 -15.99 11.04 -0.26
CA ARG A 109 -15.33 9.85 0.27
C ARG A 109 -13.81 9.96 0.23
N GLU A 110 -13.23 10.39 -0.90
CA GLU A 110 -11.78 10.62 -0.99
C GLU A 110 -11.32 11.67 0.03
N ARG A 111 -12.12 12.73 0.21
CA ARG A 111 -11.88 13.76 1.23
C ARG A 111 -11.93 13.18 2.64
N GLN A 112 -12.86 12.28 2.95
CA GLN A 112 -12.92 11.61 4.24
C GLN A 112 -11.68 10.74 4.48
N ILE A 113 -11.27 9.94 3.50
CA ILE A 113 -10.07 9.10 3.61
C ILE A 113 -8.81 9.95 3.80
N SER A 114 -8.68 11.07 3.09
CA SER A 114 -7.53 11.98 3.24
C SER A 114 -7.43 12.68 4.59
N ARG A 115 -8.49 12.66 5.42
CA ARG A 115 -8.45 13.16 6.81
C ARG A 115 -7.84 12.17 7.79
N ILE A 116 -7.61 10.93 7.40
CA ILE A 116 -6.91 9.95 8.25
C ILE A 116 -5.52 10.49 8.56
N ARG A 117 -5.22 10.67 9.85
CA ARG A 117 -4.00 11.31 10.34
C ARG A 117 -2.72 10.58 9.91
N TYR A 118 -2.78 9.25 9.90
CA TYR A 118 -1.65 8.43 9.46
C TYR A 118 -1.63 8.31 7.94
N ALA A 119 -0.77 9.12 7.31
CA ALA A 119 -0.71 9.25 5.85
C ALA A 119 -0.54 7.91 5.10
N PRO A 120 0.28 6.94 5.55
CA PRO A 120 0.41 5.67 4.84
C PRO A 120 -0.91 4.88 4.73
N LEU A 121 -1.74 4.92 5.77
CA LEU A 121 -3.08 4.30 5.74
C LEU A 121 -4.02 5.03 4.77
N ALA A 122 -4.03 6.36 4.81
CA ALA A 122 -4.82 7.17 3.88
C ALA A 122 -4.43 6.89 2.41
N VAL A 123 -3.13 6.89 2.12
CA VAL A 123 -2.59 6.61 0.78
C VAL A 123 -2.92 5.18 0.36
N PHE A 124 -2.80 4.21 1.26
CA PHE A 124 -3.15 2.82 0.97
C PHE A 124 -4.60 2.72 0.48
N LEU A 125 -5.55 3.26 1.25
CA LEU A 125 -6.98 3.23 0.91
C LEU A 125 -7.29 3.96 -0.40
N LEU A 126 -6.73 5.17 -0.61
CA LEU A 126 -6.93 5.94 -1.85
C LEU A 126 -6.34 5.27 -3.09
N THR A 127 -5.31 4.43 -2.92
CA THR A 127 -4.60 3.80 -4.04
C THR A 127 -4.99 2.34 -4.29
N LEU A 128 -5.99 1.80 -3.57
CA LEU A 128 -6.45 0.42 -3.74
C LEU A 128 -6.84 0.11 -5.20
N GLY A 129 -7.75 0.88 -5.80
CA GLY A 129 -8.14 0.70 -7.20
C GLY A 129 -7.04 1.02 -8.22
N VAL A 130 -6.00 1.75 -7.80
CA VAL A 130 -4.83 1.96 -8.64
C VAL A 130 -3.94 0.72 -8.66
N LYS A 131 -3.70 0.14 -7.48
CA LYS A 131 -2.76 -0.96 -7.22
C LYS A 131 -3.35 -2.33 -7.61
N TYR A 132 -4.64 -2.53 -7.37
CA TYR A 132 -5.38 -3.75 -7.66
C TYR A 132 -6.45 -3.42 -8.70
N LYS A 133 -6.04 -3.41 -9.97
CA LYS A 133 -6.88 -3.02 -11.12
C LYS A 133 -7.89 -4.10 -11.51
N GLU A 134 -7.70 -5.30 -10.99
CA GLU A 134 -8.51 -6.48 -11.24
C GLU A 134 -9.94 -6.30 -10.69
N TRP A 135 -10.13 -5.40 -9.73
CA TRP A 135 -11.42 -5.18 -9.07
C TRP A 135 -11.78 -3.70 -8.96
N GLU A 136 -13.09 -3.41 -9.00
CA GLU A 136 -13.64 -2.12 -8.61
C GLU A 136 -13.65 -2.02 -7.07
N TRP A 137 -13.01 -0.98 -6.53
CA TRP A 137 -12.93 -0.76 -5.09
C TRP A 137 -13.93 0.30 -4.63
N ASP A 138 -14.74 -0.06 -3.64
CA ASP A 138 -15.77 0.79 -3.06
C ASP A 138 -15.53 0.91 -1.55
N VAL A 139 -14.73 1.91 -1.17
CA VAL A 139 -14.28 2.12 0.22
C VAL A 139 -15.17 3.16 0.90
N GLU A 140 -15.87 2.80 1.97
CA GLU A 140 -16.69 3.72 2.74
C GLU A 140 -16.15 3.86 4.16
N LEU A 141 -15.95 5.10 4.61
CA LEU A 141 -15.62 5.42 5.99
C LEU A 141 -16.87 5.97 6.68
N ALA A 142 -17.19 5.46 7.87
CA ALA A 142 -18.20 6.11 8.70
C ALA A 142 -17.71 7.50 9.13
N ASP A 143 -18.61 8.50 9.11
CA ASP A 143 -18.29 9.91 9.41
C ASP A 143 -17.59 10.12 10.77
N SER A 144 -17.79 9.21 11.72
CA SER A 144 -17.20 9.23 13.07
C SER A 144 -16.00 8.28 13.23
N MET A 145 -15.38 7.82 12.14
CA MET A 145 -14.22 6.95 12.24
C MET A 145 -13.05 7.70 12.87
N ILE A 146 -12.77 7.36 14.12
CA ILE A 146 -11.55 7.78 14.82
C ILE A 146 -10.62 6.57 14.81
N VAL A 147 -9.57 6.65 13.99
CA VAL A 147 -8.39 5.81 14.16
C VAL A 147 -7.68 6.33 15.41
N GLY A 148 -7.29 5.43 16.31
CA GLY A 148 -6.67 5.75 17.60
C GLY A 148 -5.32 6.47 17.47
N ASP A 149 -4.30 5.93 18.13
CA ASP A 149 -2.96 6.50 18.00
C ASP A 149 -2.27 6.07 16.69
N GLU A 150 -1.02 6.50 16.47
CA GLU A 150 -0.26 6.09 15.29
C GLU A 150 0.01 4.58 15.26
N THR A 151 0.14 3.93 16.42
CA THR A 151 0.33 2.48 16.55
C THR A 151 -0.89 1.74 16.01
N ASP A 152 -2.09 2.17 16.40
CA ASP A 152 -3.33 1.59 15.91
C ASP A 152 -3.48 1.76 14.39
N ALA A 153 -3.08 2.92 13.87
CA ALA A 153 -3.11 3.16 12.43
C ALA A 153 -2.14 2.26 11.65
N VAL A 154 -0.95 1.99 12.22
CA VAL A 154 0.04 1.08 11.66
C VAL A 154 -0.48 -0.36 11.68
N GLU A 155 -1.08 -0.81 12.77
CA GLU A 155 -1.64 -2.16 12.87
C GLU A 155 -2.86 -2.32 11.95
N LEU A 156 -3.75 -1.33 11.87
CA LEU A 156 -4.85 -1.35 10.90
C LEU A 156 -4.35 -1.44 9.46
N LEU A 157 -3.29 -0.69 9.10
CA LEU A 157 -2.68 -0.80 7.79
C LEU A 157 -2.16 -2.22 7.53
N ARG A 158 -1.47 -2.84 8.50
CA ARG A 158 -0.97 -4.21 8.37
C ARG A 158 -2.09 -5.23 8.20
N LEU A 159 -3.18 -5.07 8.95
CA LEU A 159 -4.37 -5.92 8.85
C LEU A 159 -5.01 -5.79 7.47
N LEU A 160 -5.18 -4.56 6.98
CA LEU A 160 -5.68 -4.30 5.62
C LEU A 160 -4.77 -4.92 4.55
N GLU A 161 -3.46 -4.72 4.63
CA GLU A 161 -2.50 -5.30 3.69
C GLU A 161 -2.56 -6.83 3.68
N CYS A 162 -2.65 -7.43 4.86
CA CYS A 162 -2.78 -8.87 5.02
C CYS A 162 -4.07 -9.38 4.37
N MET A 163 -5.19 -8.70 4.61
CA MET A 163 -6.50 -9.07 4.07
C MET A 163 -6.55 -8.94 2.55
N VAL A 164 -6.07 -7.81 2.00
CA VAL A 164 -6.08 -7.57 0.55
C VAL A 164 -5.14 -8.53 -0.17
N THR A 165 -3.98 -8.86 0.41
CA THR A 165 -3.07 -9.86 -0.17
C THR A 165 -3.69 -11.24 -0.20
N TRP A 166 -4.39 -11.61 0.88
CA TRP A 166 -5.12 -12.88 0.91
C TRP A 166 -6.26 -12.89 -0.12
N LEU A 167 -7.08 -11.83 -0.19
CA LEU A 167 -8.14 -11.71 -1.21
C LEU A 167 -7.55 -11.83 -2.61
N LYS A 168 -6.37 -11.26 -2.87
CA LYS A 168 -5.72 -11.36 -4.18
C LYS A 168 -5.41 -12.81 -4.54
N LYS A 169 -4.82 -13.55 -3.61
CA LYS A 169 -4.57 -14.98 -3.81
C LYS A 169 -5.87 -15.74 -4.09
N GLN A 170 -6.93 -15.46 -3.33
CA GLN A 170 -8.22 -16.14 -3.51
C GLN A 170 -8.90 -15.80 -4.84
N GLY A 171 -8.87 -14.55 -5.28
CA GLY A 171 -9.46 -14.13 -6.55
C GLY A 171 -8.71 -14.65 -7.79
N GLU A 172 -7.41 -14.95 -7.67
CA GLU A 172 -6.63 -15.60 -8.74
C GLU A 172 -6.91 -17.11 -8.83
N GLU A 173 -7.22 -17.76 -7.70
CA GLU A 173 -7.31 -19.22 -7.61
C GLU A 173 -8.76 -19.77 -7.65
N TYR A 174 -9.75 -19.04 -7.10
CA TYR A 174 -11.05 -19.64 -6.77
C TYR A 174 -12.28 -18.84 -7.23
N LEU A 175 -12.22 -17.51 -7.38
CA LEU A 175 -13.45 -16.69 -7.41
C LEU A 175 -13.41 -15.52 -8.41
N ASP A 176 -14.47 -15.39 -9.19
CA ASP A 176 -14.69 -14.34 -10.19
C ASP A 176 -15.48 -13.14 -9.61
N TRP A 177 -15.07 -12.59 -8.46
CA TRP A 177 -15.62 -11.30 -8.04
C TRP A 177 -14.97 -10.17 -8.83
N THR A 178 -15.73 -9.13 -9.13
CA THR A 178 -15.26 -7.98 -9.90
C THR A 178 -15.30 -6.70 -9.10
N LYS A 179 -15.99 -6.69 -7.95
CA LYS A 179 -16.07 -5.54 -7.05
C LYS A 179 -15.87 -5.93 -5.59
N ILE A 180 -15.13 -5.09 -4.87
CA ILE A 180 -14.88 -5.23 -3.44
C ILE A 180 -15.38 -3.98 -2.71
N GLN A 181 -16.32 -4.17 -1.81
CA GLN A 181 -16.82 -3.15 -0.89
C GLN A 181 -16.13 -3.30 0.46
N LEU A 182 -15.42 -2.25 0.88
CA LEU A 182 -14.80 -2.15 2.19
C LEU A 182 -15.50 -1.04 2.98
N ARG A 183 -16.15 -1.40 4.09
CA ARG A 183 -16.71 -0.44 5.03
C ARG A 183 -15.89 -0.43 6.30
N MET A 184 -15.47 0.74 6.75
CA MET A 184 -14.74 0.92 7.99
C MET A 184 -15.54 1.84 8.91
N PHE A 185 -15.74 1.40 10.15
CA PHE A 185 -16.40 2.18 11.17
C PHE A 185 -15.74 1.95 12.52
N SER A 186 -15.84 2.94 13.40
CA SER A 186 -15.34 2.85 14.76
C SER A 186 -16.52 2.85 15.72
N GLU A 187 -16.60 1.85 16.58
CA GLU A 187 -17.56 1.79 17.66
C GLU A 187 -16.82 1.79 18.99
N LYS A 188 -16.97 2.86 19.77
CA LYS A 188 -16.25 3.12 21.04
C LYS A 188 -14.72 3.16 20.86
N LYS A 189 -14.07 2.00 20.99
CA LYS A 189 -12.62 1.78 20.91
C LYS A 189 -12.28 0.61 19.97
N THR A 190 -13.26 0.09 19.24
CA THR A 190 -13.03 -0.99 18.30
C THR A 190 -13.25 -0.47 16.89
N VAL A 191 -12.24 -0.60 16.05
CA VAL A 191 -12.37 -0.36 14.62
C VAL A 191 -12.83 -1.66 13.98
N SER A 192 -13.96 -1.58 13.30
CA SER A 192 -14.57 -2.69 12.58
C SER A 192 -14.40 -2.45 11.08
N MET A 193 -13.98 -3.48 10.37
CA MET A 193 -13.85 -3.49 8.92
C MET A 193 -14.74 -4.58 8.35
N GLU A 194 -15.64 -4.21 7.45
CA GLU A 194 -16.58 -5.09 6.79
C GLU A 194 -16.23 -5.20 5.31
N TRP A 195 -16.12 -6.41 4.81
CA TRP A 195 -15.80 -6.70 3.41
C TRP A 195 -16.95 -7.45 2.76
N LYS A 196 -17.41 -6.94 1.62
CA LYS A 196 -18.38 -7.60 0.75
C LYS A 196 -17.75 -7.78 -0.64
N LEU A 197 -17.87 -8.99 -1.16
CA LEU A 197 -17.37 -9.36 -2.47
C LEU A 197 -18.56 -9.47 -3.42
N LEU A 198 -18.48 -8.81 -4.56
CA LEU A 198 -19.59 -8.63 -5.49
C LEU A 198 -19.19 -9.11 -6.89
N ASP A 199 -20.13 -9.75 -7.58
CA ASP A 199 -20.01 -10.08 -9.01
C ASP A 199 -20.34 -8.86 -9.89
N ASP A 200 -20.27 -9.04 -11.22
CA ASP A 200 -20.59 -8.00 -12.21
C ASP A 200 -22.05 -7.50 -12.13
N ASP A 201 -22.96 -8.35 -11.67
CA ASP A 201 -24.38 -8.04 -11.51
C ASP A 201 -24.65 -7.36 -10.14
N GLY A 202 -23.64 -7.24 -9.29
CA GLY A 202 -23.74 -6.66 -7.95
C GLY A 202 -24.35 -7.59 -6.91
N ASN A 203 -24.39 -8.90 -7.17
CA ASN A 203 -24.77 -9.91 -6.19
C ASN A 203 -23.58 -10.25 -5.30
N ILE A 204 -23.86 -10.60 -4.06
CA ILE A 204 -22.83 -10.99 -3.11
C ILE A 204 -22.32 -12.40 -3.47
N VAL A 205 -21.01 -12.50 -3.67
CA VAL A 205 -20.35 -13.77 -3.98
C VAL A 205 -20.17 -14.55 -2.68
N PRO A 206 -20.67 -15.80 -2.59
CA PRO A 206 -20.47 -16.64 -1.42
C PRO A 206 -18.99 -16.90 -1.18
N LEU A 207 -18.60 -16.75 0.08
CA LEU A 207 -17.25 -16.97 0.58
C LEU A 207 -17.02 -18.48 0.80
N ASP A 208 -16.80 -19.23 -0.28
CA ASP A 208 -16.46 -20.65 -0.21
C ASP A 208 -14.94 -20.85 -0.36
N PHE A 209 -14.22 -20.60 0.72
CA PHE A 209 -12.77 -20.77 0.78
C PHE A 209 -12.41 -22.08 1.50
N PRO A 210 -11.27 -22.72 1.16
CA PRO A 210 -10.77 -23.85 1.93
C PRO A 210 -10.63 -23.48 3.41
N GLN A 211 -11.27 -24.24 4.29
CA GLN A 211 -11.31 -23.95 5.73
C GLN A 211 -9.91 -23.79 6.35
N THR A 212 -8.92 -24.53 5.83
CA THR A 212 -7.52 -24.44 6.27
C THR A 212 -6.88 -23.09 5.97
N GLU A 213 -7.16 -22.48 4.82
CA GLU A 213 -6.64 -21.16 4.46
C GLU A 213 -7.33 -20.05 5.26
N TRP A 214 -8.62 -20.24 5.55
CA TRP A 214 -9.37 -19.34 6.40
C TRP A 214 -8.86 -19.36 7.86
N GLU A 215 -8.57 -20.55 8.41
CA GLU A 215 -8.00 -20.68 9.75
C GLU A 215 -6.59 -20.06 9.84
N GLU A 216 -5.77 -20.17 8.78
CA GLU A 216 -4.44 -19.55 8.72
C GLU A 216 -4.53 -18.02 8.78
N ILE A 217 -5.42 -17.40 7.99
CA ILE A 217 -5.59 -15.95 8.01
C ILE A 217 -6.19 -15.50 9.34
N GLN A 218 -7.16 -16.22 9.91
CA GLN A 218 -7.69 -15.92 11.24
C GLN A 218 -6.60 -15.97 12.32
N GLN A 219 -5.72 -16.97 12.28
CA GLN A 219 -4.61 -17.08 13.23
C GLN A 219 -3.60 -15.94 13.05
N LYS A 220 -3.29 -15.58 11.80
CA LYS A 220 -2.38 -14.46 11.48
C LYS A 220 -2.94 -13.12 11.96
N MET A 221 -4.23 -12.87 11.76
CA MET A 221 -4.92 -11.67 12.23
C MET A 221 -5.04 -11.63 13.77
N ARG A 222 -5.29 -12.77 14.42
CA ARG A 222 -5.29 -12.89 15.89
C ARG A 222 -3.94 -12.56 16.51
N LYS A 223 -2.83 -12.97 15.88
CA LYS A 223 -1.46 -12.59 16.32
C LYS A 223 -1.23 -11.07 16.24
N GLN A 224 -1.99 -10.37 15.40
CA GLN A 224 -1.96 -8.91 15.22
C GLN A 224 -3.05 -8.20 16.05
N GLY A 225 -3.68 -8.88 17.02
CA GLY A 225 -4.67 -8.28 17.92
C GLY A 225 -6.08 -8.13 17.34
N ALA A 226 -6.32 -8.60 16.11
CA ALA A 226 -7.62 -8.54 15.47
C ALA A 226 -8.44 -9.82 15.67
N GLN A 227 -9.73 -9.67 15.89
CA GLN A 227 -10.70 -10.76 15.84
C GLN A 227 -11.42 -10.73 14.50
N VAL A 228 -11.22 -11.77 13.70
CA VAL A 228 -11.92 -11.95 12.43
C VAL A 228 -13.13 -12.83 12.66
N LEU A 229 -14.31 -12.27 12.40
CA LEU A 229 -15.57 -12.99 12.38
C LEU A 229 -16.01 -13.09 10.92
N ALA A 230 -15.99 -14.28 10.35
CA ALA A 230 -16.74 -14.53 9.13
C ALA A 230 -18.17 -14.85 9.54
N MET A 231 -19.12 -14.02 9.12
CA MET A 231 -20.52 -14.41 9.16
C MET A 231 -20.82 -15.10 7.84
N GLN A 232 -20.62 -16.42 7.79
CA GLN A 232 -20.94 -17.24 6.61
C GLN A 232 -22.39 -17.05 6.15
N ASP A 233 -23.32 -16.86 7.08
CA ASP A 233 -24.74 -16.59 6.80
C ASP A 233 -25.01 -15.20 6.19
N GLN A 234 -24.09 -14.24 6.33
CA GLN A 234 -24.23 -12.88 5.80
C GLN A 234 -23.26 -12.55 4.65
N GLN A 235 -22.43 -13.53 4.23
CA GLN A 235 -21.42 -13.38 3.19
C GLN A 235 -20.55 -12.11 3.40
N LEU A 236 -20.22 -11.88 4.67
CA LEU A 236 -19.55 -10.68 5.17
C LEU A 236 -18.33 -11.13 5.98
N ILE A 237 -17.17 -10.57 5.65
CA ILE A 237 -16.00 -10.68 6.52
C ILE A 237 -16.00 -9.46 7.42
N SER A 238 -16.18 -9.64 8.72
CA SER A 238 -15.97 -8.57 9.69
C SER A 238 -14.67 -8.79 10.46
N LEU A 239 -13.90 -7.72 10.61
CA LEU A 239 -12.67 -7.72 11.39
C LEU A 239 -12.78 -6.64 12.44
N HIS A 240 -12.66 -7.03 13.70
CA HIS A 240 -12.70 -6.14 14.85
C HIS A 240 -11.30 -6.01 15.43
N TYR A 241 -10.78 -4.80 15.47
CA TYR A 241 -9.51 -4.45 16.09
C TYR A 241 -9.77 -3.55 17.30
N ALA A 242 -9.28 -3.95 18.47
CA ALA A 242 -9.37 -3.14 19.68
C ALA A 242 -8.20 -2.13 19.71
N SER A 243 -8.55 -0.84 19.65
CA SER A 243 -7.70 0.34 19.82
C SER A 243 -7.65 0.76 21.29
#